data_AF-A0A962EGF0-F1
#
_entry.id   AF-A0A962EGF0-F1
#
_cell.length_a   1.000
_cell.length_b   1.000
_cell.length_c   1.000
_cell.angle_alpha   90.00
_cell.angle_beta   90.00
_cell.angle_gamma   90.00
#
_symmetry.space_group_name_H-M   'P 1'
#
loop_
_entity.id
_entity.type
_entity.pdbx_description
1 polymer ?
#
loop_
_entity_poly.entity_id
_entity_poly.type
_entity_poly.pdbx_seq_one_letter_code
_entity_poly.pdbx_strand_id
1 'polypeptide(L)'
;VHKLPAGHTLTLNLSDSSSRIDRCWQYLPAPDADLAARPSAELAEQLLSLLDAAVARRLVADVPVGAFLSGGIDSSTIAALAIAQLGADRLKTFSIAFADSDFDESPYARHLADQIGAAHRVESCSTQDLYDALPE
;
A
#
# COMPACT_ATOMS: atom_id res chain seq x y z
N VAL A 1 -19.38 -19.71 -11.60
CA VAL A 1 -18.20 -19.23 -10.84
C VAL A 1 -18.68 -18.11 -9.93
N HIS A 2 -18.43 -18.19 -8.62
CA HIS A 2 -18.89 -17.20 -7.64
C HIS A 2 -17.70 -16.68 -6.82
N LYS A 3 -17.71 -15.39 -6.50
CA LYS A 3 -16.70 -14.76 -5.65
C LYS A 3 -17.13 -14.87 -4.18
N LEU A 4 -16.24 -15.35 -3.32
CA LEU A 4 -16.45 -15.30 -1.87
C LEU A 4 -16.42 -13.83 -1.40
N PRO A 5 -17.39 -13.35 -0.61
CA PRO A 5 -17.34 -12.00 -0.08
C PRO A 5 -16.12 -11.79 0.82
N ALA A 6 -15.56 -10.57 0.82
CA ALA A 6 -14.45 -10.23 1.71
C ALA A 6 -14.87 -10.40 3.19
N GLY A 7 -13.93 -10.81 4.06
CA GLY A 7 -14.21 -11.03 5.49
C GLY A 7 -15.14 -12.21 5.78
N HIS A 8 -15.26 -13.18 4.86
CA HIS A 8 -16.04 -14.40 5.07
C HIS A 8 -15.18 -15.67 4.90
N THR A 9 -15.60 -16.74 5.56
CA THR A 9 -15.07 -18.09 5.41
C THR A 9 -16.08 -18.98 4.71
N LEU A 10 -15.61 -19.85 3.80
CA LEU A 10 -16.40 -20.91 3.18
C LEU A 10 -16.01 -22.26 3.79
N THR A 11 -16.99 -22.97 4.36
CA THR A 11 -16.82 -24.36 4.81
C THR A 11 -17.56 -25.28 3.84
N LEU A 12 -16.85 -26.28 3.31
CA LEU A 12 -17.39 -27.29 2.41
C LEU A 12 -17.31 -28.67 3.08
N ASN A 13 -18.41 -29.39 3.13
CA ASN A 13 -18.40 -30.80 3.50
C ASN A 13 -18.17 -31.64 2.22
N LEU A 14 -17.04 -32.35 2.18
CA LEU A 14 -16.66 -33.16 1.02
C LEU A 14 -17.51 -34.42 0.83
N SER A 15 -18.27 -34.83 1.85
CA SER A 15 -19.06 -36.07 1.83
C SER A 15 -20.41 -35.88 1.14
N ASP A 16 -21.04 -34.72 1.34
CA ASP A 16 -22.38 -34.39 0.82
C ASP A 16 -22.40 -33.12 -0.04
N SER A 17 -21.24 -32.50 -0.26
CA SER A 17 -21.09 -31.24 -1.01
C SER A 17 -21.88 -30.06 -0.43
N SER A 18 -22.31 -30.14 0.83
CA SER A 18 -22.95 -29.01 1.50
C SER A 18 -21.93 -27.90 1.77
N SER A 19 -22.40 -26.64 1.72
CA SER A 19 -21.55 -25.48 1.91
C SER A 19 -22.18 -24.48 2.88
N ARG A 20 -21.34 -23.78 3.62
CA ARG A 20 -21.73 -22.71 4.53
C ARG A 20 -20.75 -21.55 4.39
N ILE A 21 -21.30 -20.33 4.28
CA ILE A 21 -20.52 -19.10 4.26
C ILE A 21 -20.84 -18.33 5.54
N ASP A 22 -19.80 -18.01 6.31
CA ASP A 22 -19.91 -17.25 7.56
C ASP A 22 -19.03 -16.02 7.51
N ARG A 23 -19.50 -14.91 8.10
CA ARG A 23 -18.69 -13.70 8.24
C ARG A 23 -17.73 -13.86 9.41
N CYS A 24 -16.43 -13.75 9.14
CA CYS A 24 -15.39 -13.80 10.17
C CYS A 24 -14.84 -12.41 10.53
N TRP A 25 -15.06 -11.39 9.67
CA TRP A 25 -14.61 -10.03 9.93
C TRP A 25 -15.48 -8.98 9.24
N GLN A 26 -15.61 -7.81 9.86
CA GLN A 26 -16.17 -6.60 9.27
C GLN A 26 -15.58 -5.36 9.93
N TYR A 27 -15.34 -4.31 9.15
CA TYR A 27 -15.05 -2.99 9.70
C TYR A 27 -16.35 -2.34 10.15
N LEU A 28 -16.42 -1.97 11.43
CA LEU A 28 -17.54 -1.21 11.99
C LEU A 28 -16.99 0.12 12.49
N PRO A 29 -17.09 1.22 11.72
CA PRO A 29 -16.69 2.53 12.22
C PRO A 29 -17.64 2.91 13.35
N ALA A 30 -17.11 3.01 14.56
CA ALA A 30 -17.83 3.50 15.72
C ALA A 30 -17.07 4.70 16.29
N PRO A 31 -17.76 5.79 16.69
CA PRO A 31 -17.12 6.87 17.40
C PRO A 31 -16.53 6.31 18.71
N ASP A 32 -15.23 6.48 18.88
CA ASP A 32 -14.50 6.08 20.06
C ASP A 32 -14.24 7.34 20.90
N ALA A 33 -15.03 7.49 21.97
CA ALA A 33 -14.97 8.67 22.82
C ALA A 33 -13.63 8.78 23.57
N ASP A 34 -13.00 7.64 23.88
CA ASP A 34 -11.71 7.59 24.56
C ASP A 34 -10.60 8.04 23.60
N LEU A 35 -10.63 7.58 22.35
CA LEU A 35 -9.74 8.08 21.29
C LEU A 35 -9.94 9.58 21.03
N ALA A 36 -11.19 10.04 20.96
CA ALA A 36 -11.51 11.44 20.69
C ALA A 36 -11.07 12.40 21.81
N ALA A 37 -10.95 11.91 23.03
CA ALA A 37 -10.49 12.68 24.19
C ALA A 37 -8.96 12.83 24.26
N ARG A 38 -8.19 12.05 23.50
CA ARG A 38 -6.72 12.05 23.56
C ARG A 38 -6.11 13.22 22.78
N PRO A 39 -4.97 13.77 23.23
CA PRO A 39 -4.26 14.81 22.50
C PRO A 39 -3.88 14.37 21.08
N SER A 40 -3.98 15.28 20.12
CA SER A 40 -3.65 15.00 18.71
C SER A 40 -2.21 14.52 18.51
N ALA A 41 -1.26 15.02 19.31
CA ALA A 41 0.13 14.58 19.27
C ALA A 41 0.28 13.09 19.64
N GLU A 42 -0.43 12.63 20.66
CA GLU A 42 -0.43 11.24 21.10
C GLU A 42 -1.05 10.32 20.04
N LEU A 43 -2.14 10.79 19.40
CA LEU A 43 -2.77 10.08 18.29
C LEU A 43 -1.85 9.99 17.07
N ALA A 44 -1.09 11.04 16.78
CA ALA A 44 -0.13 11.05 15.68
C ALA A 44 1.03 10.06 15.91
N GLU A 45 1.58 10.00 17.12
CA GLU A 45 2.60 9.02 17.49
C GLU A 45 2.07 7.59 17.41
N GLN A 46 0.85 7.35 17.91
CA GLN A 46 0.22 6.04 17.81
C GLN A 46 -0.04 5.64 16.35
N LEU A 47 -0.53 6.56 15.52
CA LEU A 47 -0.73 6.32 14.09
C LEU A 47 0.58 5.93 13.42
N LEU A 48 1.66 6.68 13.67
CA LEU A 48 2.98 6.39 13.11
C LEU A 48 3.48 5.01 13.54
N SER A 49 3.34 4.66 14.82
CA SER A 49 3.71 3.34 15.34
C SER A 49 2.91 2.20 14.70
N LEU A 50 1.60 2.39 14.50
CA LEU A 50 0.75 1.40 13.85
C LEU A 50 1.07 1.23 12.37
N LEU A 51 1.37 2.33 11.66
CA LEU A 51 1.81 2.30 10.27
C LEU A 51 3.16 1.60 10.14
N ASP A 52 4.13 1.93 10.99
CA ASP A 52 5.46 1.30 11.01
C ASP A 52 5.34 -0.21 11.22
N ALA A 53 4.55 -0.64 12.22
CA ALA A 53 4.28 -2.05 12.45
C ALA A 53 3.53 -2.73 11.29
N ALA A 54 2.60 -2.04 10.63
CA ALA A 54 1.89 -2.56 9.48
C ALA A 54 2.79 -2.74 8.26
N VAL A 55 3.72 -1.80 8.04
CA VAL A 55 4.75 -1.83 6.99
C VAL A 55 5.72 -2.97 7.28
N ALA A 56 6.33 -3.02 8.47
CA ALA A 56 7.29 -4.06 8.85
C ALA A 56 6.77 -5.49 8.61
N ARG A 57 5.50 -5.76 8.97
CA ARG A 57 4.84 -7.06 8.73
C ARG A 57 4.74 -7.46 7.26
N ARG A 58 4.78 -6.50 6.34
CA ARG A 58 4.65 -6.71 4.88
C ARG A 58 6.00 -6.72 4.15
N LEU A 59 7.10 -6.48 4.85
CA LEU A 59 8.46 -6.51 4.27
C LEU A 59 9.13 -7.90 4.38
N VAL A 60 8.48 -8.86 5.05
CA VAL A 60 8.98 -10.24 5.13
C VAL A 60 8.78 -10.93 3.77
N ALA A 61 9.86 -11.06 3.01
CA ALA A 61 9.86 -11.70 1.69
C ALA A 61 11.19 -12.41 1.42
N ASP A 62 11.13 -13.56 0.73
CA ASP A 62 12.31 -14.29 0.25
C ASP A 62 12.86 -13.73 -1.08
N VAL A 63 12.28 -12.64 -1.56
CA VAL A 63 12.61 -11.96 -2.82
C VAL A 63 12.83 -10.47 -2.57
N PRO A 64 13.53 -9.75 -3.47
CA PRO A 64 13.69 -8.30 -3.36
C PRO A 64 12.33 -7.60 -3.27
N VAL A 65 12.21 -6.65 -2.35
CA VAL A 65 11.00 -5.85 -2.14
C VAL A 65 11.08 -4.57 -2.97
N GLY A 66 9.99 -4.25 -3.65
CA GLY A 66 9.79 -2.99 -4.34
C GLY A 66 8.59 -2.24 -3.79
N ALA A 67 8.61 -0.91 -3.91
CA ALA A 67 7.48 -0.06 -3.58
C ALA A 67 7.18 0.92 -4.71
N PHE A 68 5.90 1.17 -4.97
CA PHE A 68 5.51 2.31 -5.78
C PHE A 68 5.67 3.59 -4.97
N LEU A 69 6.28 4.58 -5.58
CA LEU A 69 6.46 5.92 -5.03
C LEU A 69 5.68 6.89 -5.90
N SER A 70 4.97 7.82 -5.29
CA SER A 70 4.32 8.92 -5.99
C SER A 70 4.66 10.23 -5.27
N GLY A 71 4.10 11.35 -5.73
CA GLY A 71 4.28 12.63 -5.04
C GLY A 71 3.41 12.80 -3.80
N GLY A 72 2.49 11.88 -3.55
CA GLY A 72 1.51 11.94 -2.48
C GLY A 72 2.05 11.50 -1.11
N ILE A 73 1.45 12.01 -0.04
CA ILE A 73 1.85 11.72 1.35
C ILE A 73 1.73 10.24 1.71
N ASP A 74 0.78 9.50 1.13
CA ASP A 74 0.52 8.10 1.48
C ASP A 74 1.65 7.17 1.05
N SER A 75 1.95 7.13 -0.26
CA SER A 75 3.03 6.32 -0.82
C SER A 75 4.39 6.74 -0.27
N SER A 76 4.57 8.04 -0.07
CA SER A 76 5.74 8.64 0.58
C SER A 76 5.97 8.11 1.98
N THR A 77 4.92 8.09 2.80
CA THR A 77 4.98 7.60 4.19
C THR A 77 5.34 6.11 4.21
N ILE A 78 4.71 5.31 3.35
CA ILE A 78 4.99 3.87 3.28
C ILE A 78 6.43 3.60 2.82
N ALA A 79 6.93 4.30 1.80
CA ALA A 79 8.29 4.12 1.30
C ALA A 79 9.34 4.54 2.34
N ALA A 80 9.12 5.67 3.03
CA ALA A 80 10.02 6.12 4.09
C ALA A 80 10.10 5.12 5.26
N LEU A 81 8.94 4.61 5.72
CA LEU A 81 8.89 3.57 6.76
C LEU A 81 9.56 2.26 6.28
N ALA A 82 9.33 1.86 5.04
CA ALA A 82 9.94 0.65 4.49
C ALA A 82 11.47 0.76 4.43
N ILE A 83 12.02 1.92 4.06
CA ILE A 83 13.45 2.18 4.09
C ILE A 83 14.00 2.20 5.51
N ALA A 84 13.29 2.81 6.46
CA ALA A 84 13.70 2.81 7.86
C ALA A 84 13.82 1.38 8.42
N GLN A 85 12.98 0.45 7.96
CA GLN A 85 12.98 -0.95 8.38
C GLN A 85 14.03 -1.81 7.66
N LEU A 86 14.20 -1.64 6.35
CA LEU A 86 15.05 -2.52 5.53
C LEU A 86 16.47 -1.99 5.29
N GLY A 87 16.66 -0.68 5.31
CA GLY A 87 17.81 -0.01 4.72
C GLY A 87 17.56 0.40 3.26
N ALA A 88 18.18 1.52 2.85
CA ALA A 88 17.93 2.14 1.55
C ALA A 88 18.42 1.31 0.35
N ASP A 89 19.42 0.45 0.56
CA ASP A 89 19.99 -0.46 -0.45
C ASP A 89 19.09 -1.68 -0.74
N ARG A 90 18.14 -1.97 0.15
CA ARG A 90 17.27 -3.16 0.07
C ARG A 90 15.87 -2.88 -0.48
N LEU A 91 15.48 -1.61 -0.61
CA LEU A 91 14.21 -1.22 -1.21
C LEU A 91 14.44 -0.53 -2.56
N LYS A 92 13.78 -1.04 -3.61
CA LYS A 92 13.70 -0.36 -4.91
C LYS A 92 12.38 0.38 -5.02
N THR A 93 12.41 1.64 -5.43
CA THR A 93 11.19 2.44 -5.63
C THR A 93 10.94 2.71 -7.10
N PHE A 94 9.67 2.71 -7.48
CA PHE A 94 9.25 2.88 -8.87
C PHE A 94 8.16 3.93 -9.00
N SER A 95 8.25 4.77 -10.03
CA SER A 95 7.19 5.72 -10.41
C SER A 95 6.95 5.67 -11.91
N ILE A 96 5.77 6.11 -12.32
CA ILE A 96 5.44 6.34 -13.72
C ILE A 96 5.44 7.84 -13.96
N ALA A 97 6.07 8.28 -15.04
CA ALA A 97 6.03 9.65 -15.55
C ALA A 97 5.12 9.73 -16.76
N PHE A 98 4.33 10.80 -16.83
CA PHE A 98 3.44 11.08 -17.95
C PHE A 98 3.97 12.25 -18.77
N ALA A 99 3.62 12.29 -20.07
CA ALA A 99 4.00 13.40 -20.95
C ALA A 99 3.29 14.72 -20.62
N ASP A 100 2.08 14.62 -20.04
CA ASP A 100 1.30 15.76 -19.57
C ASP A 100 1.74 16.14 -18.16
N SER A 101 2.26 17.37 -18.02
CA SER A 101 2.80 17.90 -16.77
C SER A 101 1.78 17.98 -15.65
N ASP A 102 0.49 18.10 -15.97
CA ASP A 102 -0.57 18.18 -14.96
C ASP A 102 -0.78 16.83 -14.23
N PHE A 103 -0.32 15.73 -14.83
CA PHE A 103 -0.41 14.38 -14.27
C PHE A 103 0.95 13.79 -13.87
N ASP A 104 2.06 14.49 -14.15
CA ASP A 104 3.40 13.99 -13.86
C ASP A 104 3.85 14.29 -12.42
N GLU A 105 3.65 13.33 -11.52
CA GLU A 105 4.16 13.40 -10.14
C GLU A 105 5.62 12.95 -10.01
N SER A 106 6.28 12.53 -11.10
CA SER A 106 7.65 12.01 -11.04
C SER A 106 8.70 12.97 -10.46
N PRO A 107 8.59 14.31 -10.58
CA PRO A 107 9.53 15.22 -9.92
C PRO A 107 9.45 15.13 -8.39
N TYR A 108 8.25 15.00 -7.83
CA TYR A 108 8.04 14.88 -6.39
C TYR A 108 8.51 13.52 -5.87
N ALA A 109 8.19 12.44 -6.59
CA ALA A 109 8.65 11.10 -6.25
C ALA A 109 10.19 11.02 -6.25
N ARG A 110 10.85 11.63 -7.25
CA ARG A 110 12.31 11.70 -7.31
C ARG A 110 12.89 12.51 -6.15
N HIS A 111 12.30 13.66 -5.84
CA HIS A 111 12.73 14.48 -4.72
C HIS A 111 12.72 13.69 -3.40
N LEU A 112 11.64 12.96 -3.13
CA LEU A 112 11.56 12.14 -1.94
C LEU A 112 12.55 10.98 -1.97
N ALA A 113 12.65 10.27 -3.09
CA ALA A 113 13.60 9.18 -3.26
C ALA A 113 15.04 9.61 -2.92
N ASP A 114 15.46 10.79 -3.38
CA ASP A 114 16.77 11.37 -3.08
C ASP A 114 16.91 11.66 -1.57
N GLN A 115 15.86 12.18 -0.93
CA GLN A 115 15.87 12.46 0.52
C GLN A 115 16.01 11.20 1.38
N ILE A 116 15.36 10.11 0.98
CA ILE A 116 15.37 8.83 1.73
C ILE A 116 16.47 7.86 1.23
N GLY A 117 17.25 8.25 0.21
CA GLY A 117 18.33 7.45 -0.37
C GLY A 117 17.86 6.23 -1.17
N ALA A 118 16.61 6.21 -1.63
CA ALA A 118 16.04 5.05 -2.33
C ALA A 118 16.69 4.81 -3.70
N ALA A 119 16.90 3.55 -4.06
CA ALA A 119 17.20 3.18 -5.43
C ALA A 119 15.95 3.34 -6.31
N HIS A 120 15.80 4.53 -6.91
CA HIS A 120 14.58 4.95 -7.59
C HIS A 120 14.66 4.84 -9.12
N ARG A 121 13.59 4.32 -9.73
CA ARG A 121 13.44 4.20 -11.17
C ARG A 121 12.12 4.82 -11.62
N VAL A 122 12.20 5.64 -12.67
CA VAL A 122 11.04 6.27 -13.29
C VAL A 122 10.87 5.68 -14.68
N GLU A 123 9.66 5.22 -14.99
CA GLU A 123 9.27 4.73 -16.31
C GLU A 123 8.33 5.73 -16.97
N SER A 124 8.58 6.07 -18.23
CA SER A 124 7.66 6.92 -18.98
C SER A 124 6.49 6.09 -19.51
N CYS A 125 5.28 6.61 -19.36
CA CYS A 125 4.05 6.01 -19.89
C CYS A 125 3.32 7.04 -20.76
N SER A 126 3.12 6.69 -22.02
CA SER A 126 2.32 7.46 -22.96
C SER A 126 0.86 7.02 -22.91
N THR A 127 -0.02 7.85 -23.46
CA THR A 127 -1.44 7.47 -23.64
C THR A 127 -1.59 6.22 -24.51
N GLN A 128 -0.70 6.03 -25.49
CA GLN A 128 -0.72 4.84 -26.35
C GLN A 128 -0.39 3.57 -25.55
N ASP A 129 0.59 3.63 -24.64
CA ASP A 129 0.94 2.48 -23.78
C ASP A 129 -0.26 2.05 -22.91
N LEU A 130 -1.06 3.00 -22.44
CA LEU A 130 -2.31 2.73 -21.73
C LEU A 130 -3.35 2.04 -22.63
N TYR A 131 -3.54 2.52 -23.87
CA TYR A 131 -4.46 1.89 -24.81
C TYR A 131 -4.02 0.47 -25.18
N ASP A 132 -2.73 0.26 -25.42
CA ASP A 132 -2.15 -1.04 -25.77
C ASP A 132 -2.22 -2.06 -24.62
N ALA A 133 -2.31 -1.58 -23.37
CA ALA A 133 -2.45 -2.42 -22.18
C ALA A 133 -3.90 -2.87 -21.89
N LEU A 134 -4.91 -2.26 -22.53
CA LEU A 134 -6.30 -2.67 -22.35
C LEU A 134 -6.55 -3.99 -23.09
N PRO A 135 -7.19 -4.98 -22.44
CA PRO A 135 -7.63 -6.18 -23.15
C PRO A 135 -8.69 -5.84 -24.21
N GLU A 136 -8.70 -6.59 -25.31
CA GLU A 136 -9.76 -6.52 -26.35
C GLU A 136 -11.17 -6.74 -25.78
#